data_AF-A0A174QEE4-F1
#
_entry.id   AF-A0A174QEE4-F1
#
_cell.length_a   1.000
_cell.length_b   1.000
_cell.length_c   1.000
_cell.angle_alpha   90.00
_cell.angle_beta   90.00
_cell.angle_gamma   90.00
#
_symmetry.space_group_name_H-M   'P 1'
#
loop_
_entity.id
_entity.type
_entity.pdbx_description
1 polymer ?
#
loop_
_entity_poly.entity_id
_entity_poly.type
_entity_poly.pdbx_seq_one_letter_code
_entity_poly.pdbx_strand_id
1 'polypeptide(L)'
;MRKAILVFVASAFVSFTYAQDANFDVYKRIESDKVLNLSADQIAKIKKLNREVGAKFRAIGKSNLPGYEKGQRKRALAIEHKAAIRKILMENQVKTWESHYESIDYNDGMKKAISDRYDNRLEQLEKKFEREKEAIEDSDSPKDVKKEKIKVLKNRYKAEKERLKQKRNAAKHSKG
;
A
#
# COMPACT_ATOMS: atom_id res chain seq x y z
N MET A 1 31.05 -17.72 34.39
CA MET A 1 31.36 -17.31 33.00
C MET A 1 30.10 -17.45 32.16
N ARG A 2 29.55 -16.33 31.68
CA ARG A 2 28.30 -16.26 30.91
C ARG A 2 28.54 -16.84 29.51
N LYS A 3 27.84 -17.92 29.13
CA LYS A 3 27.82 -18.41 27.75
C LYS A 3 26.78 -17.61 26.98
N ALA A 4 27.22 -16.64 26.18
CA ALA A 4 26.40 -15.93 25.23
C ALA A 4 26.02 -16.88 24.09
N ILE A 5 24.74 -17.25 23.99
CA ILE A 5 24.22 -18.01 22.86
C ILE A 5 23.73 -17.00 21.82
N LEU A 6 24.56 -16.79 20.79
CA LEU A 6 24.18 -16.16 19.54
C LEU A 6 23.10 -17.00 18.86
N VAL A 7 21.84 -16.55 18.88
CA VAL A 7 20.77 -17.14 18.08
C VAL A 7 20.68 -16.39 16.77
N PHE A 8 21.22 -17.00 15.72
CA PHE A 8 21.07 -16.57 14.33
C PHE A 8 19.63 -16.90 13.90
N VAL A 9 18.72 -15.93 13.99
CA VAL A 9 17.37 -16.07 13.42
C VAL A 9 17.46 -15.81 11.92
N ALA A 10 17.54 -16.89 11.14
CA ALA A 10 17.37 -16.83 9.70
C ALA A 10 15.91 -16.45 9.39
N SER A 11 15.65 -15.15 9.32
CA SER A 11 14.41 -14.59 8.81
C SER A 11 14.30 -14.89 7.32
N ALA A 12 13.56 -15.95 6.99
CA ALA A 12 13.15 -16.23 5.62
C ALA A 12 12.31 -15.05 5.11
N PHE A 13 12.96 -14.16 4.35
CA PHE A 13 12.32 -13.13 3.57
C PHE A 13 11.37 -13.82 2.58
N VAL A 14 10.07 -13.79 2.87
CA VAL A 14 9.06 -14.09 1.87
C VAL A 14 9.09 -12.92 0.90
N SER A 15 9.69 -13.15 -0.27
CA SER A 15 9.72 -12.21 -1.38
C SER A 15 8.31 -11.73 -1.66
N PHE A 16 8.01 -10.49 -1.31
CA PHE A 16 6.80 -9.82 -1.74
C PHE A 16 6.87 -9.67 -3.25
N THR A 17 6.09 -10.47 -3.96
CA THR A 17 5.83 -10.25 -5.38
C THR A 17 5.22 -8.86 -5.52
N TYR A 18 5.91 -8.02 -6.28
CA TYR A 18 5.54 -6.64 -6.58
C TYR A 18 4.10 -6.59 -7.06
N ALA A 19 3.20 -6.00 -6.27
CA ALA A 19 1.94 -5.52 -6.80
C ALA A 19 2.29 -4.47 -7.86
N GLN A 20 2.07 -4.82 -9.13
CA GLN A 20 2.25 -3.93 -10.26
C GLN A 20 1.50 -2.62 -10.00
N ASP A 21 2.23 -1.52 -10.15
CA ASP A 21 1.82 -0.15 -9.84
C ASP A 21 0.86 0.37 -10.92
N ALA A 22 -0.32 -0.25 -11.03
CA ALA A 22 -1.31 0.04 -12.07
C ALA A 22 -1.86 1.48 -11.99
N ASN A 23 -1.60 2.23 -10.91
CA ASN A 23 -2.01 3.63 -10.79
C ASN A 23 -0.99 4.64 -11.31
N PHE A 24 0.29 4.29 -11.48
CA PHE A 24 1.26 5.23 -12.06
C PHE A 24 1.07 5.42 -13.57
N ASP A 25 0.56 4.38 -14.24
CA ASP A 25 0.40 4.39 -15.70
C ASP A 25 -0.73 5.31 -16.17
N VAL A 26 -1.69 5.63 -15.30
CA VAL A 26 -2.79 6.57 -15.58
C VAL A 26 -2.26 8.00 -15.74
N TYR A 27 -1.28 8.43 -14.93
CA TYR A 27 -0.74 9.79 -15.00
C TYR A 27 0.26 10.00 -16.16
N LYS A 28 0.89 8.92 -16.61
CA LYS A 28 1.78 8.94 -17.78
C LYS A 28 1.05 9.25 -19.09
N ARG A 29 -0.26 8.95 -19.19
CA ARG A 29 -1.05 9.14 -20.42
C ARG A 29 -1.43 10.59 -20.71
N ILE A 30 -1.39 11.46 -19.70
CA ILE A 30 -1.72 12.90 -19.83
C ILE A 30 -0.72 13.61 -20.76
N GLU A 31 0.55 13.20 -20.76
CA GLU A 31 1.61 13.82 -21.56
C GLU A 31 1.44 13.65 -23.08
N SER A 32 0.66 12.64 -23.49
CA SER A 32 0.39 12.30 -24.90
C SER A 32 -1.06 12.53 -25.29
N ASP A 33 -1.87 13.09 -24.39
CA ASP A 33 -3.31 13.21 -24.57
C ASP A 33 -3.63 14.38 -25.50
N LYS A 34 -3.86 14.07 -26.77
CA LYS A 34 -4.23 15.04 -27.81
C LYS A 34 -5.55 15.76 -27.50
N VAL A 35 -6.40 15.19 -26.63
CA VAL A 35 -7.70 15.78 -26.28
C VAL A 35 -7.54 17.03 -25.41
N LEU A 36 -6.44 17.14 -24.65
CA LEU A 36 -6.19 18.26 -23.76
C LEU A 36 -5.56 19.48 -24.44
N ASN A 37 -5.09 19.33 -25.70
CA ASN A 37 -4.41 20.39 -26.47
C ASN A 37 -3.40 21.19 -25.62
N LEU A 38 -2.53 20.47 -24.90
CA LEU A 38 -1.55 21.07 -24.01
C LEU A 38 -0.51 21.87 -24.80
N SER A 39 -0.14 23.05 -24.28
CA SER A 39 0.98 23.81 -24.84
C SER A 39 2.31 23.09 -24.61
N ALA A 40 3.33 23.42 -25.41
CA ALA A 40 4.66 22.85 -25.25
C ALA A 40 5.24 23.07 -23.84
N ASP A 41 4.98 24.24 -23.25
CA ASP A 41 5.38 24.57 -21.88
C ASP A 41 4.63 23.73 -20.84
N GLN A 42 3.30 23.56 -20.99
CA GLN A 42 2.52 22.69 -20.12
C GLN A 42 3.01 21.24 -20.17
N ILE A 43 3.31 20.72 -21.36
CA ILE A 43 3.86 19.37 -21.55
C ILE A 43 5.20 19.24 -20.85
N ALA A 44 6.11 20.22 -20.99
CA ALA A 44 7.40 20.19 -20.33
C ALA A 44 7.27 20.19 -18.79
N LYS A 45 6.38 21.03 -18.25
CA LYS A 45 6.09 21.09 -16.81
C LYS A 45 5.51 19.77 -16.28
N ILE A 46 4.55 19.18 -16.98
CA ILE A 46 3.94 17.89 -16.59
C ILE A 46 4.97 16.76 -16.66
N LYS A 47 5.81 16.69 -17.72
CA LYS A 47 6.89 15.70 -17.83
C LYS A 47 7.86 15.75 -16.66
N LYS A 48 8.27 16.96 -16.28
CA LYS A 48 9.15 17.17 -15.13
C LYS A 48 8.48 16.69 -13.84
N LEU A 49 7.23 17.12 -13.60
CA LEU A 49 6.43 16.72 -12.45
C LEU A 49 6.27 15.19 -12.36
N ASN A 50 5.91 14.53 -13.46
CA ASN A 50 5.75 13.08 -13.55
C ASN A 50 7.05 12.32 -13.22
N ARG A 51 8.21 12.83 -13.68
CA ARG A 51 9.51 12.25 -13.35
C ARG A 51 9.82 12.32 -11.86
N GLU A 52 9.59 13.48 -11.24
CA GLU A 52 9.81 13.72 -9.82
C GLU A 52 8.88 12.87 -8.95
N VAL A 53 7.58 12.91 -9.24
CA VAL A 53 6.57 12.14 -8.52
C VAL A 53 6.79 10.63 -8.70
N GLY A 54 7.15 10.19 -9.91
CA GLY A 54 7.53 8.80 -10.16
C GLY A 54 8.72 8.33 -9.32
N ALA A 55 9.71 9.21 -9.08
CA ALA A 55 10.81 8.90 -8.17
C ALA A 55 10.33 8.77 -6.71
N LYS A 56 9.42 9.65 -6.26
CA LYS A 56 8.81 9.59 -4.92
C LYS A 56 7.98 8.31 -4.71
N PHE A 57 7.17 7.90 -5.70
CA PHE A 57 6.43 6.63 -5.64
C PHE A 57 7.36 5.42 -5.50
N ARG A 58 8.45 5.38 -6.27
CA ARG A 58 9.47 4.34 -6.17
C ARG A 58 10.14 4.34 -4.79
N ALA A 59 10.47 5.52 -4.25
CA ALA A 59 11.05 5.64 -2.92
C ALA A 59 10.11 5.10 -1.83
N ILE A 60 8.81 5.44 -1.88
CA ILE A 60 7.81 4.89 -0.96
C ILE A 60 7.74 3.35 -1.10
N GLY A 61 7.73 2.84 -2.34
CA GLY A 61 7.72 1.39 -2.60
C GLY A 61 8.91 0.65 -1.99
N LYS A 62 10.11 1.23 -2.12
CA LYS A 62 11.38 0.68 -1.60
C LYS A 62 11.62 0.91 -0.10
N SER A 63 10.82 1.75 0.55
CA SER A 63 10.98 2.04 1.99
C SER A 63 10.75 0.79 2.86
N ASN A 64 11.18 0.83 4.12
CA ASN A 64 10.88 -0.23 5.10
C ASN A 64 9.54 -0.01 5.83
N LEU A 65 8.69 0.89 5.33
CA LEU A 65 7.40 1.17 5.94
C LEU A 65 6.46 -0.04 5.86
N PRO A 66 5.54 -0.20 6.83
CA PRO A 66 4.46 -1.17 6.74
C PRO A 66 3.63 -0.99 5.48
N GLY A 67 3.04 -2.07 4.97
CA GLY A 67 2.30 -2.05 3.70
C GLY A 67 1.12 -1.07 3.69
N TYR A 68 0.38 -0.97 4.79
CA TYR A 68 -0.71 -0.01 4.93
C TYR A 68 -0.22 1.44 4.89
N GLU A 69 0.85 1.75 5.64
CA GLU A 69 1.45 3.09 5.67
C GLU A 69 2.02 3.48 4.29
N LYS A 70 2.69 2.55 3.59
CA LYS A 70 3.08 2.74 2.18
C LYS A 70 1.87 3.10 1.31
N GLY A 71 0.76 2.38 1.48
CA GLY A 71 -0.49 2.63 0.77
C GLY A 71 -1.02 4.04 1.02
N GLN A 72 -1.08 4.47 2.28
CA GLN A 72 -1.51 5.84 2.63
C GLN A 72 -0.59 6.90 2.00
N ARG A 73 0.73 6.75 2.12
CA ARG A 73 1.69 7.70 1.54
C ARG A 73 1.60 7.77 0.03
N LYS A 74 1.42 6.63 -0.65
CA LYS A 74 1.19 6.59 -2.10
C LYS A 74 -0.10 7.32 -2.49
N ARG A 75 -1.19 7.19 -1.72
CA ARG A 75 -2.45 7.91 -2.00
C ARG A 75 -2.32 9.41 -1.77
N ALA A 76 -1.72 9.82 -0.67
CA ALA A 76 -1.45 11.23 -0.40
C ALA A 76 -0.63 11.84 -1.56
N LEU A 77 0.43 11.16 -1.99
CA LEU A 77 1.24 11.57 -3.12
C LEU A 77 0.44 11.64 -4.44
N ALA A 78 -0.49 10.71 -4.68
CA ALA A 78 -1.37 10.75 -5.85
C ALA A 78 -2.32 11.97 -5.82
N ILE A 79 -2.83 12.34 -4.65
CA ILE A 79 -3.69 13.52 -4.45
C ILE A 79 -2.88 14.80 -4.69
N GLU A 80 -1.70 14.91 -4.09
CA GLU A 80 -0.78 16.03 -4.32
C GLU A 80 -0.41 16.17 -5.81
N HIS A 81 -0.10 15.04 -6.45
CA HIS A 81 0.23 15.00 -7.86
C HIS A 81 -0.92 15.51 -8.73
N LYS A 82 -2.15 15.06 -8.45
CA LYS A 82 -3.36 15.52 -9.12
C LYS A 82 -3.55 17.03 -8.95
N ALA A 83 -3.39 17.54 -7.73
CA ALA A 83 -3.50 18.98 -7.46
C ALA A 83 -2.42 19.79 -8.18
N ALA A 84 -1.19 19.26 -8.30
CA ALA A 84 -0.11 19.90 -9.04
C ALA A 84 -0.37 19.94 -10.55
N ILE A 85 -0.93 18.87 -11.14
CA ILE A 85 -1.36 18.87 -12.55
C ILE A 85 -2.46 19.91 -12.78
N ARG A 86 -3.48 19.99 -11.90
CA ARG A 86 -4.54 21.01 -12.01
C ARG A 86 -4.00 22.43 -12.09
N LYS A 87 -2.93 22.75 -11.36
CA LYS A 87 -2.29 24.08 -11.38
C LYS A 87 -1.56 24.41 -12.70
N ILE A 88 -1.24 23.40 -13.51
CA ILE A 88 -0.58 23.57 -14.82
C ILE A 88 -1.61 23.74 -15.93
N LEU A 89 -2.80 23.16 -15.76
CA LEU A 89 -3.89 23.18 -16.73
C LEU A 89 -4.71 24.47 -16.65
N MET A 90 -5.29 24.88 -17.78
CA MET A 90 -6.32 25.91 -17.84
C MET A 90 -7.68 25.34 -17.43
N GLU A 91 -8.63 26.19 -17.03
CA GLU A 91 -9.92 25.75 -16.48
C GLU A 91 -10.71 24.84 -17.45
N ASN A 92 -10.71 25.14 -18.74
CA ASN A 92 -11.33 24.31 -19.77
C ASN A 92 -10.63 22.94 -19.90
N GLN A 93 -9.30 22.91 -19.84
CA GLN A 93 -8.52 21.67 -19.87
C GLN A 93 -8.74 20.83 -18.61
N VAL A 94 -8.91 21.46 -17.45
CA VAL A 94 -9.28 20.78 -16.20
C VAL A 94 -10.63 20.09 -16.36
N LYS A 95 -11.65 20.77 -16.89
CA LYS A 95 -12.98 20.15 -17.12
C LYS A 95 -12.90 18.94 -18.06
N THR A 96 -12.17 19.06 -19.17
CA THR A 96 -11.96 17.94 -20.11
C THR A 96 -11.19 16.79 -19.45
N TRP A 97 -10.14 17.11 -18.70
CA TRP A 97 -9.33 16.13 -17.98
C TRP A 97 -10.13 15.41 -16.90
N GLU A 98 -10.94 16.14 -16.15
CA GLU A 98 -11.85 15.58 -15.15
C GLU A 98 -12.92 14.72 -15.82
N SER A 99 -13.52 15.14 -16.93
CA SER A 99 -14.47 14.28 -17.64
C SER A 99 -13.84 12.97 -18.17
N HIS A 100 -12.57 12.99 -18.58
CA HIS A 100 -11.88 11.81 -19.14
C HIS A 100 -11.26 10.90 -18.08
N TYR A 101 -10.78 11.46 -16.96
CA TYR A 101 -10.02 10.74 -15.93
C TYR A 101 -10.70 10.74 -14.55
N GLU A 102 -11.70 11.60 -14.32
CA GLU A 102 -12.63 11.58 -13.16
C GLU A 102 -13.97 10.91 -13.45
N SER A 103 -14.05 9.98 -14.41
CA SER A 103 -14.91 8.81 -14.20
C SER A 103 -14.34 7.94 -13.06
N ILE A 104 -14.03 8.58 -11.93
CA ILE A 104 -13.92 7.96 -10.62
C ILE A 104 -15.35 7.52 -10.34
N ASP A 105 -15.64 6.29 -10.77
CA ASP A 105 -16.74 5.51 -10.25
C ASP A 105 -16.81 5.78 -8.75
N TYR A 106 -17.93 6.32 -8.25
CA TYR A 106 -18.16 6.57 -6.82
C TYR A 106 -17.84 5.32 -5.98
N ASN A 107 -17.97 4.15 -6.60
CA ASN A 107 -17.60 2.84 -6.07
C ASN A 107 -16.08 2.66 -5.85
N ASP A 108 -15.19 3.35 -6.57
CA ASP A 108 -13.72 3.28 -6.39
C ASP A 108 -13.28 3.94 -5.07
N GLY A 109 -13.87 5.09 -4.71
CA GLY A 109 -13.65 5.72 -3.41
C GLY A 109 -14.05 4.81 -2.24
N MET A 110 -15.23 4.18 -2.35
CA MET A 110 -15.73 3.21 -1.38
C MET A 110 -14.85 1.96 -1.31
N LYS A 111 -14.48 1.37 -2.45
CA LYS A 111 -13.59 0.20 -2.54
C LYS A 111 -12.20 0.48 -1.96
N LYS A 112 -11.65 1.69 -2.17
CA LYS A 112 -10.38 2.11 -1.55
C LYS A 112 -10.51 2.22 -0.04
N ALA A 113 -11.55 2.87 0.46
CA ALA A 113 -11.79 2.99 1.90
C ALA A 113 -12.00 1.62 2.57
N ILE A 114 -12.65 0.69 1.88
CA ILE A 114 -12.81 -0.69 2.37
C ILE A 114 -11.47 -1.44 2.35
N SER A 115 -10.68 -1.33 1.27
CA SER A 115 -9.33 -1.92 1.22
C SER A 115 -8.49 -1.43 2.39
N ASP A 116 -8.54 -0.14 2.70
CA ASP A 116 -7.74 0.48 3.75
C ASP A 116 -8.06 -0.06 5.13
N ARG A 117 -9.35 -0.29 5.40
CA ARG A 117 -9.76 -0.90 6.66
C ARG A 117 -9.22 -2.32 6.82
N TYR A 118 -9.21 -3.10 5.75
CA TYR A 118 -8.66 -4.46 5.80
C TYR A 118 -7.14 -4.49 5.84
N ASP A 119 -6.47 -3.61 5.10
CA ASP A 119 -5.02 -3.51 5.12
C ASP A 119 -4.51 -3.04 6.50
N ASN A 120 -5.22 -2.11 7.16
CA ASN A 120 -4.95 -1.74 8.57
C ASN A 120 -5.19 -2.93 9.51
N ARG A 121 -6.32 -3.65 9.39
CA ARG A 121 -6.60 -4.84 10.22
C ARG A 121 -5.54 -5.93 10.08
N LEU A 122 -5.02 -6.16 8.87
CA LEU A 122 -3.94 -7.11 8.62
C LEU A 122 -2.64 -6.68 9.32
N GLU A 123 -2.30 -5.40 9.28
CA GLU A 123 -1.12 -4.88 9.98
C GLU A 123 -1.28 -4.99 11.52
N GLN A 124 -2.46 -4.64 12.06
CA GLN A 124 -2.73 -4.79 13.49
C GLN A 124 -2.66 -6.26 13.93
N LEU A 125 -3.12 -7.18 13.09
CA LEU A 125 -3.00 -8.62 13.33
C LEU A 125 -1.52 -9.07 13.38
N GLU A 126 -0.68 -8.56 12.48
CA GLU A 126 0.77 -8.81 12.48
C GLU A 126 1.43 -8.26 13.76
N LYS A 127 1.18 -7.00 14.11
CA LYS A 127 1.69 -6.38 15.34
C LYS A 127 1.22 -7.11 16.61
N LYS A 128 -0.01 -7.62 16.61
CA LYS A 128 -0.54 -8.41 17.72
C LYS A 128 0.16 -9.76 17.83
N PHE A 129 0.36 -10.44 16.70
CA PHE A 129 1.07 -11.72 16.66
C PHE A 129 2.49 -11.60 17.19
N GLU A 130 3.27 -10.61 16.73
CA GLU A 130 4.66 -10.43 17.20
C GLU A 130 4.71 -10.11 18.70
N ARG A 131 3.85 -9.22 19.20
CA ARG A 131 3.77 -8.91 20.64
C ARG A 131 3.40 -10.12 21.50
N GLU A 132 2.40 -10.91 21.07
CA GLU A 132 2.00 -12.11 21.82
C GLU A 132 3.07 -13.20 21.76
N LYS A 133 3.78 -13.32 20.65
CA LYS A 133 4.90 -14.24 20.50
C LYS A 133 6.04 -13.86 21.42
N GLU A 134 6.45 -12.60 21.44
CA GLU A 134 7.47 -12.05 22.33
C GLU A 134 7.09 -12.28 23.80
N ALA A 135 5.85 -11.98 24.19
CA ALA A 135 5.37 -12.23 25.55
C ALA A 135 5.41 -13.71 25.96
N ILE A 136 5.16 -14.65 25.03
CA ILE A 136 5.32 -16.09 25.29
C ILE A 136 6.79 -16.46 25.44
N GLU A 137 7.65 -15.93 24.56
CA GLU A 137 9.10 -16.16 24.59
C GLU A 137 9.72 -15.66 25.90
N ASP A 138 9.25 -14.52 26.43
CA ASP A 138 9.72 -13.90 27.66
C ASP A 138 9.11 -14.49 28.95
N SER A 139 8.03 -15.27 28.84
CA SER A 139 7.37 -15.85 30.02
C SER A 139 8.25 -16.85 30.79
N ASP A 140 7.93 -17.15 32.04
CA ASP A 140 8.64 -18.20 32.81
C ASP A 140 8.19 -19.64 32.46
N SER A 141 7.39 -19.81 31.41
CA SER A 141 6.89 -21.14 31.01
C SER A 141 8.03 -22.07 30.54
N PRO A 142 7.91 -23.39 30.77
CA PRO A 142 8.83 -24.37 30.18
C PRO A 142 8.93 -24.27 28.66
N LYS A 143 10.10 -24.63 28.10
CA LYS A 143 10.42 -24.45 26.67
C LYS A 143 9.45 -25.19 25.73
N ASP A 144 9.05 -26.39 26.10
CA ASP A 144 8.05 -27.22 25.42
C ASP A 144 6.66 -26.56 25.44
N VAL A 145 6.25 -26.03 26.60
CA VAL A 145 5.00 -25.27 26.76
C VAL A 145 5.01 -24.01 25.89
N LYS A 146 6.11 -23.25 25.87
CA LYS A 146 6.29 -22.08 25.00
C LYS A 146 6.16 -22.46 23.52
N LYS A 147 6.82 -23.53 23.10
CA LYS A 147 6.75 -24.02 21.71
C LYS A 147 5.31 -24.33 21.29
N GLU A 148 4.55 -25.02 22.14
CA GLU A 148 3.16 -25.36 21.81
C GLU A 148 2.28 -24.11 21.78
N LYS A 149 2.44 -23.18 22.73
CA LYS A 149 1.73 -21.88 22.73
C LYS A 149 2.03 -21.08 21.45
N ILE A 150 3.30 -20.99 21.03
CA ILE A 150 3.69 -20.29 19.80
C ILE A 150 3.11 -20.99 18.56
N LYS A 151 3.08 -22.32 18.54
CA LYS A 151 2.49 -23.10 17.43
C LYS A 151 0.99 -22.82 17.29
N VAL A 152 0.25 -22.85 18.40
CA VAL A 152 -1.19 -22.51 18.43
C VAL A 152 -1.41 -21.07 17.99
N LEU A 153 -0.62 -20.13 18.51
CA LEU A 153 -0.67 -18.72 18.14
C LEU A 153 -0.44 -18.51 16.63
N LYS A 154 0.59 -19.17 16.06
CA LYS A 154 0.91 -19.11 14.64
C LYS A 154 -0.21 -19.67 13.77
N ASN A 155 -0.86 -20.75 14.19
CA ASN A 155 -1.99 -21.33 13.46
C ASN A 155 -3.21 -20.39 13.47
N ARG A 156 -3.54 -19.81 14.63
CA ARG A 156 -4.61 -18.80 14.74
C ARG A 156 -4.33 -17.57 13.88
N TYR A 157 -3.10 -17.05 13.93
CA TYR A 157 -2.66 -15.93 13.12
C TYR A 157 -2.84 -16.20 11.62
N LYS A 158 -2.37 -17.36 11.13
CA LYS A 158 -2.52 -17.75 9.72
C LYS A 158 -3.99 -17.81 9.30
N ALA A 159 -4.84 -18.45 10.11
CA ALA A 159 -6.26 -18.60 9.81
C ALA A 159 -6.95 -17.22 9.71
N GLU A 160 -6.72 -16.32 10.67
CA GLU A 160 -7.33 -15.00 10.67
C GLU A 160 -6.77 -14.11 9.54
N LYS A 161 -5.48 -14.25 9.22
CA LYS A 161 -4.84 -13.54 8.09
C LYS A 161 -5.51 -13.90 6.77
N GLU A 162 -5.72 -15.19 6.51
CA GLU A 162 -6.39 -15.65 5.28
C GLU A 162 -7.86 -15.21 5.24
N ARG A 163 -8.56 -15.29 6.37
CA ARG A 163 -9.94 -14.78 6.48
C ARG A 163 -10.05 -13.30 6.15
N LEU A 164 -9.13 -12.47 6.64
CA LEU A 164 -9.12 -11.04 6.34
C LEU A 164 -8.79 -10.76 4.87
N LYS A 165 -7.87 -11.50 4.26
CA LYS A 165 -7.59 -11.40 2.82
C LYS A 165 -8.80 -11.76 1.97
N GLN A 166 -9.52 -12.82 2.31
CA GLN A 166 -10.75 -13.22 1.62
C GLN A 166 -11.82 -12.14 1.73
N LYS A 167 -12.07 -11.61 2.94
CA LYS A 167 -13.02 -10.51 3.15
C LYS A 167 -12.66 -9.25 2.38
N ARG A 168 -11.36 -8.90 2.34
CA ARG A 168 -10.87 -7.76 1.55
C ARG A 168 -11.15 -7.97 0.06
N ASN A 169 -10.83 -9.14 -0.47
CA ASN A 169 -11.03 -9.43 -1.89
C ASN A 169 -12.53 -9.44 -2.24
N ALA A 170 -13.37 -10.07 -1.42
CA ALA A 170 -14.82 -10.06 -1.60
C ALA A 170 -15.37 -8.63 -1.62
N ALA A 171 -14.93 -7.77 -0.71
CA ALA A 171 -15.41 -6.40 -0.63
C ALA A 171 -14.86 -5.46 -1.73
N LYS A 172 -13.77 -5.84 -2.41
CA LYS A 172 -13.31 -5.14 -3.63
C LYS A 172 -14.15 -5.49 -4.85
N HIS A 173 -14.70 -6.70 -4.88
CA HIS A 173 -15.45 -7.24 -6.01
C HIS A 173 -16.97 -7.24 -5.81
N SER A 174 -17.47 -6.89 -4.62
CA SER A 174 -18.89 -6.67 -4.40
C SER A 174 -19.34 -5.47 -5.24
N LYS A 175 -20.30 -5.69 -6.15
CA LYS A 175 -21.03 -4.61 -6.78
C LYS A 175 -21.84 -3.93 -5.68
N GLY A 176 -21.52 -2.66 -5.41
CA GLY A 176 -22.38 -1.78 -4.62
C GLY A 176 -23.73 -1.60 -5.28
#